data_AF-A0A9I9CE91-F1
#
_entry.id   AF-A0A9I9CE91-F1
#
_cell.length_a   1.000
_cell.length_b   1.000
_cell.length_c   1.000
_cell.angle_alpha   90.00
_cell.angle_beta   90.00
_cell.angle_gamma   90.00
#
_symmetry.space_group_name_H-M   'P 1'
#
loop_
_entity.id
_entity.type
_entity.pdbx_description
1 polymer ?
#
loop_
_entity_poly.entity_id
_entity_poly.type
_entity_poly.pdbx_seq_one_letter_code
_entity_poly.pdbx_strand_id
1 'polypeptide(L)'
;LKLFFFKPKTPNFPPSPSKLPLIGNLHQLGSLPHQSLATLSQKHGPLMLLKLGQVPVLVISSAKMAEQVMKTHDLVFSNRPQTTAAKSLLYGCQDVGFAPYGEYWRQARKICALELFSVKRVESFQYVRDEEIDALINKIRKSCGSSDQSLDLGHLFFQTSNNIVSRCVMGEKFEDADGKNRFEGISRKAMVLITAFCVGDFFPSFGRIVDVIRGFDWELKNCFKILDEFFSKVVEEHKEKIKRSGGDINIDDYESKKDFVDIMLQLQQGDNLDYHFSLDNLKAIVL
;
A
#
# COMPACT_ATOMS: atom_id res chain seq x y z
N LEU A 1 57.30 25.59 -13.34
CA LEU A 1 55.84 25.35 -13.32
C LEU A 1 55.53 24.29 -12.27
N LYS A 2 55.03 24.68 -11.09
CA LYS A 2 54.51 23.73 -10.09
C LYS A 2 53.06 23.42 -10.46
N LEU A 3 52.82 22.20 -10.95
CA LEU A 3 51.47 21.69 -11.19
C LEU A 3 50.77 21.48 -9.85
N PHE A 4 49.84 22.38 -9.52
CA PHE A 4 48.89 22.18 -8.42
C PHE A 4 47.89 21.10 -8.85
N PHE A 5 48.05 19.88 -8.35
CA PHE A 5 47.00 18.89 -8.39
C PHE A 5 45.89 19.31 -7.41
N PHE A 6 44.80 19.87 -7.93
CA PHE A 6 43.56 20.00 -7.17
C PHE A 6 43.07 18.60 -6.83
N LYS A 7 43.19 18.19 -5.56
CA LYS A 7 42.47 17.02 -5.04
C LYS A 7 40.97 17.35 -5.14
N PRO A 8 40.15 16.60 -5.88
CA PRO A 8 38.71 16.81 -5.87
C PRO A 8 38.19 16.61 -4.44
N LYS A 9 37.37 17.55 -3.96
CA LYS A 9 36.66 17.41 -2.68
C LYS A 9 35.80 16.14 -2.77
N THR A 10 36.17 15.09 -2.06
CA THR A 10 35.31 13.92 -1.88
C THR A 10 34.03 14.40 -1.19
N PRO A 11 32.83 14.11 -1.73
CA PRO A 11 31.59 14.45 -1.03
C PRO A 11 31.62 13.83 0.36
N ASN A 12 31.24 14.60 1.38
CA ASN A 12 31.09 14.10 2.74
C ASN A 12 29.85 13.19 2.79
N PHE A 13 30.03 11.91 2.45
CA PHE A 13 28.98 10.92 2.60
C PHE A 13 28.79 10.55 4.08
N PRO A 14 27.58 10.16 4.48
CA PRO A 14 27.35 9.55 5.78
C PRO A 14 28.26 8.32 5.98
N PRO A 15 28.57 7.96 7.24
CA PRO A 15 29.33 6.76 7.54
C PRO A 15 28.67 5.52 6.91
N SER A 16 29.50 4.58 6.47
CA SER A 16 29.05 3.36 5.79
C SER A 16 29.74 2.15 6.40
N PRO A 17 29.01 1.12 6.85
CA PRO A 17 29.58 -0.16 7.24
C PRO A 17 30.35 -0.77 6.07
N SER A 18 31.40 -1.55 6.37
CA SER A 18 32.16 -2.28 5.36
C SER A 18 31.23 -3.13 4.48
N LYS A 19 31.41 -3.00 3.16
CA LYS A 19 30.57 -3.65 2.14
C LYS A 19 31.37 -4.70 1.39
N LEU A 20 30.69 -5.75 0.93
CA LEU A 20 31.29 -6.76 0.06
C LEU A 20 31.14 -6.38 -1.42
N PRO A 21 32.03 -6.87 -2.32
CA PRO A 21 31.84 -6.73 -3.76
C PRO A 21 30.49 -7.29 -4.20
N LEU A 22 29.88 -6.66 -5.22
CA LEU A 22 28.59 -7.01 -5.83
C LEU A 22 27.36 -6.88 -4.93
N ILE A 23 27.31 -7.56 -3.78
CA ILE A 23 26.13 -7.62 -2.90
C ILE A 23 26.04 -6.45 -1.91
N GLY A 24 27.13 -5.70 -1.74
CA GLY A 24 27.19 -4.56 -0.82
C GLY A 24 26.97 -4.98 0.64
N ASN A 25 25.97 -4.40 1.30
CA ASN A 25 25.61 -4.60 2.70
C ASN A 25 24.47 -5.61 2.89
N LEU A 26 23.98 -6.28 1.84
CA LEU A 26 22.89 -7.27 1.96
C LEU A 26 23.21 -8.41 2.94
N HIS A 27 24.47 -8.84 3.00
CA HIS A 27 24.94 -9.88 3.92
C HIS A 27 24.83 -9.51 5.40
N GLN A 28 24.58 -8.23 5.72
CA GLN A 28 24.41 -7.74 7.09
C GLN A 28 22.94 -7.69 7.51
N LEU A 29 22.00 -8.03 6.62
CA LEU A 29 20.57 -8.04 6.89
C LEU A 29 20.10 -9.49 7.15
N GLY A 30 19.52 -9.72 8.32
CA GLY A 30 18.86 -10.98 8.66
C GLY A 30 17.41 -11.07 8.19
N SER A 31 16.69 -12.08 8.68
CA SER A 31 15.25 -12.27 8.42
C SER A 31 14.37 -11.11 8.89
N LEU A 32 14.86 -10.32 9.86
CA LEU A 32 14.24 -9.09 10.35
C LEU A 32 15.16 -7.90 10.03
N PRO A 33 15.07 -7.32 8.82
CA PRO A 33 15.96 -6.25 8.38
C PRO A 33 15.95 -5.04 9.32
N HIS A 34 14.79 -4.67 9.87
CA HIS A 34 14.65 -3.54 10.79
C HIS A 34 15.50 -3.71 12.08
N GLN A 35 15.62 -4.93 12.62
CA GLN A 35 16.47 -5.19 13.79
C GLN A 35 17.96 -5.15 13.43
N SER A 36 18.30 -5.67 12.25
CA SER A 36 19.68 -5.63 11.72
C SER A 36 20.12 -4.18 11.50
N LEU A 37 19.25 -3.35 10.92
CA LEU A 37 19.49 -1.93 10.70
C LEU A 37 19.60 -1.14 12.02
N ALA A 38 18.79 -1.46 13.03
CA ALA A 38 18.90 -0.84 14.35
C ALA A 38 20.24 -1.18 15.03
N THR A 39 20.69 -2.43 14.93
CA THR A 39 22.00 -2.84 15.47
C THR A 39 23.15 -2.15 14.75
N LEU A 40 23.07 -2.04 13.41
CA LEU A 40 24.06 -1.31 12.62
C LEU A 40 24.10 0.19 12.98
N SER A 41 22.95 0.83 13.21
CA SER A 41 22.92 2.25 13.55
C SER A 41 23.47 2.56 14.94
N GLN A 42 23.33 1.65 15.90
CA GLN A 42 24.00 1.76 17.21
C GLN A 42 25.53 1.79 17.07
N LYS A 43 26.09 1.08 16.08
CA LYS A 43 27.55 1.01 15.84
C LYS A 43 28.08 2.13 14.94
N HIS A 44 27.32 2.50 13.91
CA HIS A 44 27.79 3.40 12.84
C HIS A 44 27.18 4.81 12.93
N GLY A 45 26.23 5.02 13.83
CA GLY A 45 25.56 6.29 14.06
C GLY A 45 24.16 6.35 13.45
N PRO A 46 23.39 7.41 13.79
CA PRO A 46 21.97 7.53 13.47
C PRO A 46 21.68 7.89 12.00
N LEU A 47 22.72 8.12 11.20
CA LEU A 47 22.63 8.39 9.77
C LEU A 47 23.75 7.61 9.09
N MET A 48 23.39 6.61 8.29
CA MET A 48 24.38 5.76 7.62
C MET A 48 23.97 5.47 6.18
N LEU A 49 24.97 5.36 5.30
CA LEU A 49 24.77 5.01 3.90
C LEU A 49 25.11 3.53 3.69
N LEU A 50 24.12 2.75 3.25
CA LEU A 50 24.29 1.37 2.83
C LEU A 50 24.26 1.26 1.31
N LYS A 51 24.73 0.13 0.80
CA LYS A 51 24.54 -0.30 -0.58
C LYS A 51 23.88 -1.68 -0.60
N LEU A 52 22.60 -1.76 -0.91
CA LEU A 52 21.89 -3.04 -1.01
C LEU A 52 22.00 -3.54 -2.45
N GLY A 53 22.87 -4.53 -2.69
CA GLY A 53 23.26 -4.93 -4.04
C GLY A 53 23.96 -3.78 -4.77
N GLN A 54 23.31 -3.24 -5.79
CA GLN A 54 23.77 -2.11 -6.58
C GLN A 54 23.12 -0.77 -6.15
N VAL A 55 22.12 -0.80 -5.27
CA VAL A 55 21.29 0.37 -4.91
C VAL A 55 21.79 1.04 -3.62
N PRO A 56 22.05 2.37 -3.62
CA PRO A 56 22.36 3.10 -2.40
C PRO A 56 21.11 3.30 -1.53
N VAL A 57 21.25 3.11 -0.22
CA VAL A 57 20.15 3.25 0.76
C VAL A 57 20.63 4.07 1.94
N LEU A 58 19.97 5.20 2.20
CA LEU A 58 20.21 6.01 3.38
C LEU A 58 19.34 5.51 4.54
N VAL A 59 19.97 5.17 5.66
CA VAL A 59 19.27 4.70 6.86
C VAL A 59 19.30 5.79 7.91
N ILE A 60 18.12 6.09 8.45
CA ILE A 60 17.88 7.14 9.43
C ILE A 60 17.35 6.50 10.70
N SER A 61 18.01 6.76 11.83
CA SER A 61 17.70 6.14 13.13
C SER A 61 17.70 7.14 14.28
N SER A 62 17.39 8.40 14.02
CA SER A 62 17.14 9.40 15.07
C SER A 62 15.97 10.31 14.71
N ALA A 63 15.26 10.79 15.73
CA ALA A 63 14.15 11.73 15.57
C ALA A 63 14.58 13.03 14.87
N LYS A 64 15.73 13.59 15.26
CA LYS A 64 16.29 14.79 14.63
C LYS A 64 16.51 14.62 13.13
N MET A 65 17.06 13.49 12.71
CA MET A 65 17.28 13.24 11.28
C MET A 65 15.99 12.87 10.54
N ALA A 66 15.05 12.19 11.19
CA ALA A 66 13.73 11.93 10.62
C ALA A 66 12.98 13.24 10.36
N GLU A 67 13.07 14.23 11.26
CA GLU A 67 12.49 15.56 11.05
C GLU A 67 13.08 16.27 9.83
N GLN A 68 14.41 16.21 9.66
CA GLN A 68 15.07 16.80 8.49
C GLN A 68 14.55 16.21 7.17
N VAL A 69 14.25 14.91 7.13
CA VAL A 69 13.82 14.22 5.91
C VAL A 69 12.31 14.27 5.69
N MET A 70 11.52 14.17 6.76
CA MET A 70 10.06 14.06 6.69
C MET A 70 9.34 15.41 6.82
N LYS A 71 10.05 16.50 7.18
CA LYS A 71 9.49 17.86 7.26
C LYS A 71 10.34 18.89 6.53
N THR A 72 11.63 19.03 6.87
CA THR A 72 12.46 20.12 6.34
C THR A 72 12.75 19.97 4.85
N HIS A 73 12.97 18.75 4.39
CA HIS A 73 13.27 18.42 2.99
C HIS A 73 12.26 17.40 2.43
N ASP A 74 11.03 17.43 2.93
CA ASP A 74 9.99 16.44 2.64
C ASP A 74 9.72 16.26 1.14
N LEU A 75 9.69 17.36 0.37
CA LEU A 75 9.48 17.34 -1.07
C LEU A 75 10.62 16.66 -1.83
N VAL A 76 11.86 16.72 -1.33
CA VAL A 76 13.01 16.04 -1.96
C VAL A 76 12.93 14.53 -1.73
N PHE A 77 12.39 14.11 -0.59
CA PHE A 77 12.26 12.71 -0.18
C PHE A 77 10.84 12.16 -0.32
N SER A 78 9.96 12.87 -1.03
CA SER A 78 8.54 12.51 -1.13
C SER A 78 8.31 11.26 -1.98
N ASN A 79 9.16 11.03 -2.99
CA ASN A 79 9.02 9.92 -3.91
C ASN A 79 9.39 8.58 -3.26
N ARG A 80 8.68 7.52 -3.63
CA ARG A 80 8.98 6.15 -3.24
C ARG A 80 9.73 5.41 -4.35
N PRO A 81 10.62 4.46 -4.01
CA PRO A 81 11.15 3.52 -4.99
C PRO A 81 10.01 2.74 -5.64
N GLN A 82 9.92 2.78 -6.97
CA GLN A 82 8.95 2.01 -7.73
C GLN A 82 9.47 0.58 -7.90
N THR A 83 9.23 -0.27 -6.89
CA THR A 83 9.64 -1.68 -6.91
C THR A 83 8.94 -2.44 -8.03
N THR A 84 9.53 -3.54 -8.48
CA THR A 84 8.94 -4.40 -9.52
C THR A 84 7.55 -4.89 -9.11
N ALA A 85 7.38 -5.28 -7.83
CA ALA A 85 6.09 -5.73 -7.30
C ALA A 85 5.05 -4.61 -7.25
N ALA A 86 5.39 -3.42 -6.72
CA ALA A 86 4.49 -2.27 -6.68
C ALA A 86 4.06 -1.85 -8.09
N LYS A 87 5.00 -1.77 -9.03
CA LYS A 87 4.70 -1.45 -10.42
C LYS A 87 3.77 -2.47 -11.08
N SER A 88 3.92 -3.75 -10.75
CA SER A 88 3.09 -4.82 -11.32
C SER A 88 1.70 -4.90 -10.70
N LEU A 89 1.55 -4.64 -9.39
CA LEU A 89 0.30 -4.87 -8.67
C LEU A 89 -0.54 -3.60 -8.51
N LEU A 90 0.10 -2.43 -8.44
CA LEU A 90 -0.53 -1.13 -8.15
C LEU A 90 -0.67 -0.29 -9.43
N TYR A 91 -1.05 -0.93 -10.54
CA TYR A 91 -1.32 -0.27 -11.84
C TYR A 91 -0.19 0.69 -12.28
N GLY A 92 1.06 0.26 -12.15
CA GLY A 92 2.21 1.11 -12.48
C GLY A 92 2.58 2.14 -11.42
N CYS A 93 2.26 1.89 -10.14
CA CYS A 93 2.40 2.84 -9.02
C CYS A 93 1.49 4.06 -9.18
N GLN A 94 0.22 3.82 -9.52
CA GLN A 94 -0.82 4.84 -9.55
C GLN A 94 -1.63 4.87 -8.25
N ASP A 95 -1.25 4.11 -7.23
CA ASP A 95 -1.85 4.20 -5.89
C ASP A 95 -1.35 5.44 -5.13
N VAL A 96 -1.95 5.73 -3.96
CA VAL A 96 -1.54 6.90 -3.13
C VAL A 96 -0.21 6.66 -2.40
N GLY A 97 0.21 5.40 -2.21
CA GLY A 97 1.40 5.01 -1.47
C GLY A 97 2.70 5.10 -2.28
N PHE A 98 2.71 4.58 -3.51
CA PHE A 98 3.90 4.50 -4.37
C PHE A 98 3.92 5.53 -5.52
N ALA A 99 2.82 6.23 -5.81
CA ALA A 99 2.84 7.25 -6.85
C ALA A 99 3.85 8.37 -6.54
N PRO A 100 4.61 8.84 -7.55
CA PRO A 100 5.51 9.97 -7.38
C PRO A 100 4.71 11.23 -7.05
N TYR A 101 5.33 12.10 -6.26
CA TYR A 101 4.73 13.39 -5.92
C TYR A 101 4.54 14.22 -7.20
N GLY A 102 3.33 14.72 -7.37
CA GLY A 102 2.92 15.49 -8.54
C GLY A 102 1.45 15.88 -8.42
N GLU A 103 0.91 16.46 -9.48
CA GLU A 103 -0.49 16.87 -9.55
C GLU A 103 -1.45 15.71 -9.30
N TYR A 104 -1.23 14.58 -9.98
CA TYR A 104 -1.99 13.34 -9.77
C TYR A 104 -2.06 12.95 -8.27
N TRP A 105 -0.90 12.76 -7.64
CA TRP A 105 -0.83 12.32 -6.24
C TRP A 105 -1.51 13.31 -5.29
N ARG A 106 -1.37 14.62 -5.53
CA ARG A 106 -2.04 15.64 -4.71
C ARG A 106 -3.55 15.54 -4.80
N GLN A 107 -4.09 15.36 -6.01
CA GLN A 107 -5.54 15.21 -6.21
C GLN A 107 -6.04 13.88 -5.63
N ALA A 108 -5.35 12.77 -5.87
CA ALA A 108 -5.70 11.45 -5.31
C ALA A 108 -5.73 11.49 -3.78
N ARG A 109 -4.69 12.08 -3.17
CA ARG A 109 -4.60 12.26 -1.71
C ARG A 109 -5.70 13.18 -1.17
N LYS A 110 -6.03 14.27 -1.88
CA LYS A 110 -7.12 15.19 -1.51
C LYS A 110 -8.47 14.46 -1.49
N ILE A 111 -8.78 13.68 -2.52
CA ILE A 111 -10.01 12.89 -2.60
C ILE A 111 -10.08 11.89 -1.45
N CYS A 112 -9.02 11.11 -1.20
CA CYS A 112 -9.00 10.18 -0.06
C CYS A 112 -9.19 10.91 1.28
N ALA A 113 -8.52 12.05 1.47
CA ALA A 113 -8.64 12.84 2.70
C ALA A 113 -10.06 13.36 2.93
N LEU A 114 -10.75 13.81 1.88
CA LEU A 114 -12.10 14.36 1.98
C LEU A 114 -13.17 13.25 2.08
N GLU A 115 -13.05 12.21 1.27
CA GLU A 115 -14.12 11.24 1.00
C GLU A 115 -14.00 9.94 1.80
N LEU A 116 -12.83 9.64 2.37
CA LEU A 116 -12.60 8.49 3.25
C LEU A 116 -12.23 8.91 4.68
N PHE A 117 -11.30 9.86 4.81
CA PHE A 117 -10.64 10.12 6.09
C PHE A 117 -11.12 11.39 6.82
N SER A 118 -12.10 12.11 6.27
CA SER A 118 -12.67 13.27 6.95
C SER A 118 -13.55 12.83 8.12
N VAL A 119 -13.66 13.67 9.17
CA VAL A 119 -14.48 13.38 10.36
C VAL A 119 -15.91 13.04 9.96
N LYS A 120 -16.51 13.84 9.06
CA LYS A 120 -17.86 13.61 8.53
C LYS A 120 -18.01 12.23 7.89
N ARG A 121 -17.03 11.78 7.11
CA ARG A 121 -17.07 10.48 6.42
C ARG A 121 -16.81 9.32 7.38
N VAL A 122 -15.92 9.49 8.35
CA VAL A 122 -15.70 8.49 9.41
C VAL A 122 -16.97 8.30 10.25
N GLU A 123 -17.69 9.38 10.55
CA GLU A 123 -18.99 9.35 11.24
C GLU A 123 -20.09 8.71 10.38
N SER A 124 -20.17 9.02 9.08
CA SER A 124 -21.18 8.40 8.20
C SER A 124 -21.01 6.88 8.09
N PHE A 125 -19.79 6.35 8.24
CA PHE A 125 -19.52 4.90 8.29
C PHE A 125 -19.57 4.29 9.68
N GLN A 126 -20.09 4.99 10.70
CA GLN A 126 -20.18 4.43 12.05
C GLN A 126 -21.03 3.16 12.09
N TYR A 127 -22.16 3.12 11.39
CA TYR A 127 -23.03 1.94 11.33
C TYR A 127 -22.30 0.68 10.84
N VAL A 128 -21.34 0.82 9.91
CA VAL A 128 -20.52 -0.30 9.43
C VAL A 128 -19.71 -0.88 10.57
N ARG A 129 -19.07 -0.03 11.38
CA ARG A 129 -18.26 -0.48 12.52
C ARG A 129 -19.13 -1.11 13.58
N ASP A 130 -20.26 -0.51 13.92
CA ASP A 130 -21.18 -1.03 14.94
C ASP A 130 -21.68 -2.44 14.55
N GLU A 131 -22.12 -2.62 13.30
CA GLU A 131 -22.58 -3.91 12.79
C GLU A 131 -21.47 -4.98 12.75
N GLU A 132 -20.26 -4.65 12.27
CA GLU A 132 -19.16 -5.63 12.19
C GLU A 132 -18.62 -6.00 13.59
N ILE A 133 -18.63 -5.06 14.54
CA ILE A 133 -18.26 -5.33 15.94
C ILE A 133 -19.32 -6.19 16.63
N ASP A 134 -20.60 -5.93 16.41
CA ASP A 134 -21.67 -6.78 16.92
C ASP A 134 -21.58 -8.21 16.35
N ALA A 135 -21.28 -8.34 15.06
CA ALA A 135 -21.04 -9.64 14.43
C ALA A 135 -19.83 -10.37 15.04
N LEU A 136 -18.72 -9.66 15.29
CA LEU A 136 -17.53 -10.19 15.97
C LEU A 136 -17.85 -10.67 17.39
N ILE A 137 -18.52 -9.84 18.20
CA ILE A 137 -18.91 -10.19 19.58
C ILE A 137 -19.82 -11.42 19.58
N ASN A 138 -20.77 -11.48 18.66
CA ASN A 138 -21.66 -12.63 18.54
C ASN A 138 -20.92 -13.91 18.11
N LYS A 139 -19.92 -13.82 17.21
CA LYS A 139 -19.04 -14.96 16.88
C LYS A 139 -18.28 -15.45 18.12
N ILE A 140 -17.66 -14.53 18.87
CA ILE A 140 -16.92 -14.88 20.10
C ILE A 140 -17.86 -15.53 21.13
N ARG A 141 -19.03 -14.95 21.40
CA ARG A 141 -20.02 -15.49 22.35
C ARG A 141 -20.46 -16.90 21.99
N LYS A 142 -20.76 -17.16 20.71
CA LYS A 142 -21.17 -18.49 20.22
C LYS A 142 -20.09 -19.53 20.47
N SER A 143 -18.84 -19.18 20.19
CA SER A 143 -17.71 -20.08 20.37
C SER A 143 -17.35 -20.33 21.84
N CYS A 144 -17.57 -19.36 22.75
CA CYS A 144 -17.43 -19.59 24.19
C CYS A 144 -18.45 -20.59 24.77
N GLY A 145 -19.58 -20.82 24.10
CA GLY A 145 -20.59 -21.81 24.51
C GLY A 145 -20.20 -23.26 24.23
N SER A 146 -19.14 -23.47 23.45
CA SER A 146 -18.64 -24.79 23.06
C SER A 146 -17.33 -25.05 23.81
N SER A 147 -17.33 -25.98 24.77
CA SER A 147 -16.23 -26.19 25.74
C SER A 147 -14.91 -26.72 25.15
N ASP A 148 -14.79 -26.88 23.83
CA ASP A 148 -13.66 -27.58 23.19
C ASP A 148 -13.08 -26.85 21.96
N GLN A 149 -13.41 -25.57 21.76
CA GLN A 149 -12.96 -24.82 20.57
C GLN A 149 -12.05 -23.64 20.92
N SER A 150 -10.76 -23.74 20.59
CA SER A 150 -9.84 -22.61 20.61
C SER A 150 -10.16 -21.64 19.47
N LEU A 151 -10.19 -20.33 19.77
CA LEU A 151 -10.45 -19.27 18.79
C LEU A 151 -9.17 -18.58 18.34
N ASP A 152 -9.02 -18.44 17.03
CA ASP A 152 -8.00 -17.56 16.44
C ASP A 152 -8.52 -16.12 16.41
N LEU A 153 -8.20 -15.35 17.45
CA LEU A 153 -8.54 -13.93 17.54
C LEU A 153 -7.85 -13.09 16.46
N GLY A 154 -6.64 -13.48 16.03
CA GLY A 154 -5.90 -12.78 14.99
C GLY A 154 -6.64 -12.83 13.66
N HIS A 155 -7.12 -14.01 13.28
CA HIS A 155 -7.97 -14.20 12.11
C HIS A 155 -9.29 -13.41 12.23
N LEU A 156 -9.96 -13.46 13.39
CA LEU A 156 -11.22 -12.74 13.60
C LEU A 156 -11.05 -11.22 13.48
N PHE A 157 -10.01 -10.64 14.07
CA PHE A 157 -9.73 -9.21 13.96
C PHE A 157 -9.34 -8.79 12.56
N PHE A 158 -8.56 -9.62 11.86
CA PHE A 158 -8.21 -9.39 10.46
C PHE A 158 -9.44 -9.41 9.55
N GLN A 159 -10.30 -10.43 9.69
CA GLN A 159 -11.57 -10.52 8.94
C GLN A 159 -12.47 -9.31 9.22
N THR A 160 -12.64 -8.95 10.49
CA THR A 160 -13.48 -7.79 10.88
C THR A 160 -12.94 -6.49 10.30
N SER A 161 -11.63 -6.28 10.35
CA SER A 161 -10.97 -5.10 9.78
C SER A 161 -11.16 -5.03 8.26
N ASN A 162 -10.99 -6.16 7.56
CA ASN A 162 -11.22 -6.24 6.12
C ASN A 162 -12.68 -5.96 5.76
N ASN A 163 -13.64 -6.51 6.51
CA ASN A 163 -15.06 -6.26 6.25
C ASN A 163 -15.40 -4.77 6.42
N ILE A 164 -14.90 -4.12 7.47
CA ILE A 164 -15.11 -2.68 7.67
C ILE A 164 -14.54 -1.89 6.47
N VAL A 165 -13.29 -2.16 6.08
CA VAL A 165 -12.65 -1.46 4.95
C VAL A 165 -13.40 -1.74 3.65
N SER A 166 -13.72 -2.99 3.34
CA SER A 166 -14.46 -3.37 2.12
C SER A 166 -15.82 -2.68 2.05
N ARG A 167 -16.56 -2.61 3.16
CA ARG A 167 -17.86 -1.93 3.19
C ARG A 167 -17.75 -0.41 3.05
N CYS A 168 -16.72 0.21 3.61
CA CYS A 168 -16.51 1.66 3.48
C CYS A 168 -16.04 2.04 2.06
N VAL A 169 -15.19 1.21 1.45
CA VAL A 169 -14.54 1.53 0.17
C VAL A 169 -15.38 1.02 -1.02
N MET A 170 -15.90 -0.20 -0.94
CA MET A 170 -16.58 -0.92 -2.04
C MET A 170 -18.05 -1.22 -1.75
N GLY A 171 -18.61 -0.67 -0.67
CA GLY A 171 -20.05 -0.77 -0.36
C GLY A 171 -20.51 -2.13 0.19
N GLU A 172 -19.71 -3.19 0.08
CA GLU A 172 -20.08 -4.54 0.50
C GLU A 172 -18.93 -5.32 1.15
N LYS A 173 -19.27 -6.42 1.83
CA LYS A 173 -18.31 -7.41 2.31
C LYS A 173 -18.34 -8.63 1.40
N PHE A 174 -17.18 -9.10 0.97
CA PHE A 174 -17.05 -10.15 -0.05
C PHE A 174 -16.95 -11.54 0.57
N GLU A 175 -17.88 -11.92 1.43
CA GLU A 175 -17.91 -13.23 2.09
C GLU A 175 -18.55 -14.31 1.18
N ASP A 176 -17.97 -15.51 1.15
CA ASP A 176 -18.59 -16.69 0.53
C ASP A 176 -19.57 -17.40 1.48
N ALA A 177 -20.16 -18.51 1.03
CA ALA A 177 -21.15 -19.27 1.81
C ALA A 177 -20.60 -19.81 3.14
N ASP A 178 -19.29 -19.98 3.26
CA ASP A 178 -18.60 -20.41 4.47
C ASP A 178 -18.15 -19.21 5.35
N GLY A 179 -18.51 -17.99 4.94
CA GLY A 179 -18.12 -16.75 5.61
C GLY A 179 -16.66 -16.37 5.39
N LYS A 180 -15.96 -16.96 4.41
CA LYS A 180 -14.58 -16.59 4.05
C LYS A 180 -14.63 -15.43 3.06
N ASN A 181 -13.82 -14.41 3.33
CA ASN A 181 -13.78 -13.26 2.46
C ASN A 181 -12.95 -13.58 1.20
N ARG A 182 -13.60 -13.59 0.03
CA ARG A 182 -12.99 -13.90 -1.28
C ARG A 182 -11.88 -12.91 -1.64
N PHE A 183 -11.98 -11.67 -1.15
CA PHE A 183 -10.95 -10.65 -1.32
C PHE A 183 -9.78 -10.81 -0.35
N GLU A 184 -10.00 -11.40 0.84
CA GLU A 184 -8.98 -11.58 1.87
C GLU A 184 -7.79 -12.42 1.39
N GLY A 185 -8.07 -13.53 0.70
CA GLY A 185 -7.00 -14.41 0.21
C GLY A 185 -6.10 -13.74 -0.82
N ILE A 186 -6.70 -12.98 -1.73
CA ILE A 186 -5.96 -12.30 -2.80
C ILE A 186 -5.25 -11.03 -2.30
N SER A 187 -5.88 -10.23 -1.44
CA SER A 187 -5.26 -9.05 -0.81
C SER A 187 -4.07 -9.44 0.06
N ARG A 188 -4.18 -10.50 0.88
CA ARG A 188 -3.05 -11.04 1.65
C ARG A 188 -1.91 -11.47 0.73
N LYS A 189 -2.22 -12.16 -0.37
CA LYS A 189 -1.19 -12.56 -1.35
C LYS A 189 -0.50 -11.34 -1.97
N ALA A 190 -1.27 -10.32 -2.36
CA ALA A 190 -0.75 -9.07 -2.89
C ALA A 190 0.23 -8.40 -1.90
N MET A 191 -0.17 -8.31 -0.62
CA MET A 191 0.67 -7.72 0.44
C MET A 191 1.98 -8.50 0.66
N VAL A 192 1.93 -9.83 0.63
CA VAL A 192 3.14 -10.68 0.70
C VAL A 192 4.06 -10.39 -0.49
N LEU A 193 3.51 -10.27 -1.70
CA LEU A 193 4.30 -10.03 -2.91
C LEU A 193 4.89 -8.62 -2.98
N ILE A 194 4.13 -7.59 -2.56
CA ILE A 194 4.61 -6.20 -2.51
C ILE A 194 5.83 -6.06 -1.58
N THR A 195 5.85 -6.83 -0.49
CA THR A 195 6.92 -6.79 0.53
C THR A 195 8.01 -7.84 0.31
N ALA A 196 7.83 -8.75 -0.64
CA ALA A 196 8.79 -9.80 -0.94
C ALA A 196 10.09 -9.25 -1.54
N PHE A 197 11.20 -9.94 -1.26
CA PHE A 197 12.49 -9.61 -1.86
C PHE A 197 12.46 -9.86 -3.38
N CYS A 198 12.79 -8.84 -4.17
CA CYS A 198 12.97 -8.90 -5.62
C CYS A 198 14.42 -8.67 -5.99
N VAL A 199 15.03 -9.60 -6.73
CA VAL A 199 16.46 -9.52 -7.08
C VAL A 199 16.70 -8.36 -8.04
N GLY A 200 15.81 -8.16 -9.01
CA GLY A 200 15.84 -7.08 -9.99
C GLY A 200 15.87 -5.68 -9.37
N ASP A 201 15.20 -5.50 -8.23
CA ASP A 201 15.15 -4.21 -7.53
C ASP A 201 16.51 -3.83 -6.90
N PHE A 202 17.35 -4.81 -6.56
CA PHE A 202 18.70 -4.57 -5.99
C PHE A 202 19.83 -4.80 -6.99
N PHE A 203 19.60 -5.56 -8.06
CA PHE A 203 20.58 -5.88 -9.10
C PHE A 203 20.03 -5.63 -10.51
N PRO A 204 19.83 -4.36 -10.93
CA PRO A 204 19.21 -4.03 -12.21
C PRO A 204 19.87 -4.66 -13.45
N SER A 205 21.17 -4.97 -13.39
CA SER A 205 21.91 -5.54 -14.52
C SER A 205 21.51 -6.97 -14.89
N PHE A 206 21.07 -7.80 -13.93
CA PHE A 206 20.77 -9.22 -14.18
C PHE A 206 19.63 -9.79 -13.34
N GLY A 207 19.20 -9.10 -12.28
CA GLY A 207 18.26 -9.61 -11.29
C GLY A 207 16.90 -9.98 -11.87
N ARG A 208 16.45 -9.30 -12.92
CA ARG A 208 15.21 -9.62 -13.63
C ARG A 208 15.19 -11.05 -14.19
N ILE A 209 16.32 -11.52 -14.72
CA ILE A 209 16.40 -12.90 -15.26
C ILE A 209 16.25 -13.91 -14.11
N VAL A 210 16.85 -13.62 -12.95
CA VAL A 210 16.71 -14.45 -11.74
C VAL A 210 15.27 -14.49 -11.26
N ASP A 211 14.58 -13.34 -11.24
CA ASP A 211 13.18 -13.25 -10.83
C ASP A 211 12.22 -14.00 -11.76
N VAL A 212 12.50 -14.01 -13.07
CA VAL A 212 11.77 -14.83 -14.03
C VAL A 212 12.01 -16.32 -13.80
N ILE A 213 13.26 -16.74 -13.63
CA ILE A 213 13.61 -18.17 -13.44
C ILE A 213 12.99 -18.72 -12.15
N ARG A 214 12.99 -17.94 -11.05
CA ARG A 214 12.37 -18.38 -9.78
C ARG A 214 10.84 -18.29 -9.77
N GLY A 215 10.22 -17.78 -10.84
CA GLY A 215 8.76 -17.67 -10.97
C GLY A 215 8.13 -16.44 -10.31
N PHE A 216 8.91 -15.49 -9.80
CA PHE A 216 8.37 -14.31 -9.12
C PHE A 216 7.57 -13.39 -10.05
N ASP A 217 8.08 -13.12 -11.26
CA ASP A 217 7.34 -12.36 -12.28
C ASP A 217 6.01 -13.03 -12.65
N TRP A 218 5.96 -14.36 -12.70
CA TRP A 218 4.74 -15.09 -12.99
C TRP A 218 3.73 -14.98 -11.84
N GLU A 219 4.21 -15.08 -10.60
CA GLU A 219 3.36 -14.95 -9.42
C GLU A 219 2.74 -13.55 -9.31
N LEU A 220 3.52 -12.49 -9.59
CA LEU A 220 3.03 -11.12 -9.67
C LEU A 220 1.95 -10.95 -10.74
N LYS A 221 2.19 -11.45 -11.96
CA LYS A 221 1.21 -11.36 -13.06
C LYS A 221 -0.09 -12.11 -12.75
N ASN A 222 0.01 -13.30 -12.17
CA ASN A 222 -1.16 -14.09 -11.80
C ASN A 222 -1.95 -13.40 -10.67
N CYS A 223 -1.25 -12.84 -9.68
CA CYS A 223 -1.89 -12.07 -8.61
C CYS A 223 -2.58 -10.80 -9.16
N PHE A 224 -1.90 -10.04 -10.02
CA PHE A 224 -2.48 -8.87 -10.68
C PHE A 224 -3.74 -9.23 -11.47
N LYS A 225 -3.71 -10.30 -12.25
CA LYS A 225 -4.87 -10.75 -13.03
C LYS A 225 -6.10 -10.99 -12.14
N ILE A 226 -5.93 -11.71 -11.03
CA ILE A 226 -7.04 -12.02 -10.11
C ILE A 226 -7.54 -10.74 -9.42
N LEU A 227 -6.64 -9.84 -9.00
CA LEU A 227 -7.02 -8.53 -8.44
C LEU A 227 -7.79 -7.68 -9.44
N ASP A 228 -7.30 -7.60 -10.68
CA ASP A 228 -7.92 -6.78 -11.71
C ASP A 228 -9.29 -7.32 -12.13
N GLU A 229 -9.46 -8.64 -12.23
CA GLU A 229 -10.76 -9.27 -12.44
C GLU A 229 -11.73 -8.94 -11.29
N PHE A 230 -11.25 -8.99 -10.04
CA PHE A 230 -12.06 -8.64 -8.87
C PHE A 230 -12.50 -7.18 -8.89
N PHE A 231 -11.57 -6.22 -9.01
CA PHE A 231 -11.94 -4.80 -9.01
C PHE A 231 -12.73 -4.38 -10.26
N SER A 232 -12.49 -5.00 -11.41
CA SER A 232 -13.31 -4.77 -12.61
C SER A 232 -14.77 -5.16 -12.35
N LYS A 233 -15.00 -6.28 -11.65
CA LYS A 233 -16.34 -6.70 -11.27
C LYS A 233 -17.00 -5.70 -10.31
N VAL A 234 -16.27 -5.27 -9.27
CA VAL A 234 -16.77 -4.25 -8.31
C VAL A 234 -17.16 -2.96 -9.05
N VAL A 235 -16.29 -2.47 -9.93
CA VAL A 235 -16.55 -1.25 -10.73
C VAL A 235 -17.80 -1.40 -11.61
N GLU A 236 -17.98 -2.55 -12.26
CA GLU A 236 -19.15 -2.77 -13.13
C GLU A 236 -20.44 -2.85 -12.32
N GLU A 237 -20.44 -3.54 -11.17
CA GLU A 237 -21.60 -3.62 -10.27
C GLU A 237 -22.04 -2.22 -9.78
N HIS A 238 -21.08 -1.35 -9.44
CA HIS A 238 -21.38 0.04 -9.05
C HIS A 238 -21.91 0.87 -10.22
N LYS A 239 -21.36 0.71 -11.44
CA LYS A 239 -21.89 1.37 -12.64
C LYS A 239 -23.32 0.94 -12.96
N GLU A 240 -23.64 -0.34 -12.82
CA GLU A 240 -25.00 -0.84 -13.01
C GLU A 240 -25.97 -0.28 -11.95
N LYS A 241 -25.54 -0.24 -10.69
CA LYS A 241 -26.30 0.35 -9.57
C LYS A 241 -26.62 1.82 -9.82
N ILE A 242 -25.65 2.61 -10.27
CA ILE A 242 -25.85 4.03 -10.63
C ILE A 242 -26.86 4.18 -11.77
N LYS A 243 -26.76 3.37 -12.83
CA LYS A 243 -27.71 3.39 -13.96
C LYS A 243 -29.15 3.07 -13.54
N ARG A 244 -29.33 2.10 -12.62
CA ARG A 244 -30.65 1.68 -12.12
C ARG A 244 -31.28 2.71 -11.15
N SER A 245 -30.46 3.48 -10.46
CA SER A 245 -30.88 4.39 -9.37
C SER A 245 -31.32 5.78 -9.82
N GLY A 246 -31.24 6.10 -11.12
CA GLY A 246 -31.57 7.42 -11.68
C GLY A 246 -33.04 7.84 -11.67
N GLY A 247 -33.88 7.28 -10.78
CA GLY A 247 -35.34 7.52 -10.76
C GLY A 247 -35.96 7.82 -9.39
N ASP A 248 -35.55 7.18 -8.28
CA ASP A 248 -36.40 7.12 -7.07
C ASP A 248 -35.63 7.02 -5.73
N ILE A 249 -34.54 7.77 -5.55
CA ILE A 249 -33.86 7.80 -4.24
C ILE A 249 -33.91 9.20 -3.61
N ASN A 250 -34.32 9.24 -2.35
CA ASN A 250 -34.17 10.42 -1.49
C ASN A 250 -32.69 10.80 -1.46
N ILE A 251 -32.36 11.93 -2.09
CA ILE A 251 -30.99 12.36 -2.40
C ILE A 251 -30.13 12.40 -1.13
N ASP A 252 -30.70 12.85 -0.01
CA ASP A 252 -30.01 12.98 1.28
C ASP A 252 -29.59 11.63 1.91
N ASP A 253 -30.42 10.58 1.80
CA ASP A 253 -30.09 9.24 2.35
C ASP A 253 -29.10 8.50 1.43
N TYR A 254 -29.23 8.67 0.11
CA TYR A 254 -28.28 8.11 -0.85
C TYR A 254 -26.88 8.73 -0.72
N GLU A 255 -26.80 10.05 -0.60
CA GLU A 255 -25.55 10.77 -0.49
C GLU A 255 -24.80 10.44 0.81
N SER A 256 -25.53 10.12 1.88
CA SER A 256 -24.96 9.65 3.15
C SER A 256 -24.39 8.23 3.09
N LYS A 257 -24.87 7.38 2.17
CA LYS A 257 -24.51 5.95 2.05
C LYS A 257 -23.60 5.61 0.86
N LYS A 258 -23.18 6.60 0.05
CA LYS A 258 -22.21 6.37 -1.03
C LYS A 258 -20.92 5.81 -0.43
N ASP A 259 -20.45 4.69 -0.95
CA ASP A 259 -19.10 4.20 -0.72
C ASP A 259 -18.07 4.98 -1.57
N PHE A 260 -16.80 4.66 -1.40
CA PHE A 260 -15.73 5.38 -2.08
C PHE A 260 -15.69 5.11 -3.60
N VAL A 261 -16.06 3.91 -4.04
CA VAL A 261 -16.15 3.59 -5.48
C VAL A 261 -17.27 4.40 -6.12
N ASP A 262 -18.44 4.51 -5.48
CA ASP A 262 -19.55 5.36 -5.93
C ASP A 262 -19.10 6.83 -6.10
N ILE A 263 -18.32 7.36 -5.15
CA ILE A 263 -17.80 8.73 -5.20
C ILE A 263 -16.78 8.91 -6.34
N MET A 264 -15.81 7.99 -6.46
CA MET A 264 -14.79 8.04 -7.51
C MET A 264 -15.41 7.95 -8.92
N LEU A 265 -16.45 7.12 -9.10
CA LEU A 265 -17.17 7.02 -10.38
C LEU A 265 -17.97 8.28 -10.70
N GLN A 266 -18.55 8.95 -9.71
CA GLN A 266 -19.24 10.23 -9.92
C GLN A 266 -18.25 11.35 -10.28
N LEU A 267 -17.12 11.39 -9.58
CA LEU A 267 -16.04 12.34 -9.85
C LEU A 267 -15.42 12.14 -11.24
N GLN A 268 -15.38 10.92 -11.76
CA GLN A 268 -14.96 10.64 -13.14
C GLN A 268 -15.95 11.16 -14.19
N GLN A 269 -17.24 11.24 -13.85
CA GLN A 269 -18.31 11.71 -14.75
C GLN A 269 -18.50 13.23 -14.72
N GLY A 270 -18.10 13.91 -13.64
CA GLY A 270 -18.20 15.35 -13.50
C GLY A 270 -16.96 16.10 -13.99
N ASP A 271 -17.16 17.27 -14.60
CA ASP A 271 -16.07 18.19 -15.03
C ASP A 271 -15.39 18.95 -13.87
N ASN A 272 -15.60 18.52 -12.61
CA ASN A 272 -15.25 19.28 -11.40
C ASN A 272 -13.85 18.99 -10.82
N LEU A 273 -13.03 18.20 -11.50
CA LEU A 273 -11.68 17.89 -11.04
C LEU A 273 -10.62 18.49 -11.97
N ASP A 274 -9.58 19.07 -11.37
CA ASP A 274 -8.38 19.54 -12.08
C ASP A 274 -7.61 18.39 -12.76
N TYR A 275 -7.93 17.12 -12.41
CA TYR A 275 -7.29 15.92 -12.94
C TYR A 275 -8.33 14.86 -13.31
N HIS A 276 -8.22 14.29 -14.52
CA HIS A 276 -9.10 13.23 -14.99
C HIS A 276 -8.60 11.85 -14.54
N PHE A 277 -9.30 11.23 -13.60
CA PHE A 277 -8.97 9.89 -13.08
C PHE A 277 -9.46 8.80 -14.04
N SER A 278 -8.56 7.90 -14.42
CA SER A 278 -8.91 6.68 -15.16
C SER A 278 -9.51 5.62 -14.23
N LEU A 279 -10.12 4.57 -14.82
CA LEU A 279 -10.56 3.42 -14.03
C LEU A 279 -9.38 2.70 -13.37
N ASP A 280 -8.22 2.67 -14.02
CA ASP A 280 -7.01 2.09 -13.42
C ASP A 280 -6.54 2.91 -12.22
N ASN A 281 -6.68 4.23 -12.24
CA ASN A 281 -6.41 5.06 -11.06
C ASN A 281 -7.38 4.71 -9.91
N LEU A 282 -8.67 4.56 -10.20
CA LEU A 282 -9.65 4.12 -9.21
C LEU A 282 -9.25 2.78 -8.60
N LYS A 283 -8.98 1.76 -9.43
CA LYS A 283 -8.59 0.42 -8.96
C LYS A 283 -7.30 0.45 -8.14
N ALA A 284 -6.33 1.28 -8.54
CA ALA A 284 -5.06 1.45 -7.81
C ALA A 284 -5.24 2.10 -6.43
N ILE A 285 -6.20 3.02 -6.28
CA ILE A 285 -6.47 3.69 -5.00
C ILE A 285 -7.30 2.79 -4.07
N VAL A 286 -8.17 1.95 -4.63
CA VAL A 286 -9.05 1.04 -3.88
C VAL A 286 -8.32 -0.20 -3.32
N LEU A 287 -7.25 -0.64 -3.99
CA LEU A 287 -6.40 -1.76 -3.56
C LEU A 287 -5.61 -1.45 -2.28
#